data_AF-X6LBU6-F1
#
_entry.id   AF-X6LBU6-F1
#
_cell.length_a   1.000
_cell.length_b   1.000
_cell.length_c   1.000
_cell.angle_alpha   90.00
_cell.angle_beta   90.00
_cell.angle_gamma   90.00
#
_symmetry.space_group_name_H-M   'P 1'
#
loop_
_entity.id
_entity.type
_entity.pdbx_description
1 polymer ?
#
loop_
_entity_poly.entity_id
_entity_poly.type
_entity_poly.pdbx_seq_one_letter_code
_entity_poly.pdbx_strand_id
1 'polypeptide(L)'
;MKDKIWSQCKITLPMKISSPFAILSDGNTNVHAIGGFDANYGTQKMHVSVNVEELFEKSELLKLPEMYRRIIELKNEITKIKLERPHKISIKKERLNEDEKENKENGIEWNELE
;
A
#
# COMPACT_ATOMS: atom_id res chain seq x y z
N MET A 1 17.24 24.89 -3.29
CA MET A 1 17.45 23.43 -3.25
C MET A 1 16.63 22.89 -2.09
N LYS A 2 15.90 21.78 -2.26
CA LYS A 2 15.22 21.14 -1.12
C LYS A 2 16.29 20.58 -0.18
N ASP A 3 16.08 20.73 1.12
CA ASP A 3 17.02 20.22 2.13
C ASP A 3 17.18 18.71 1.97
N LYS A 4 18.41 18.25 1.75
CA LYS A 4 18.73 16.83 1.68
C LYS A 4 18.79 16.31 3.11
N ILE A 5 17.74 15.58 3.50
CA ILE A 5 17.70 14.87 4.77
C ILE A 5 18.58 13.63 4.63
N TRP A 6 19.67 13.56 5.38
CA TRP A 6 20.50 12.35 5.46
C TRP A 6 19.67 11.23 6.08
N SER A 7 19.25 10.25 5.27
CA SER A 7 18.57 9.04 5.76
C SER A 7 19.59 7.94 6.03
N GLN A 8 19.45 7.25 7.16
CA GLN A 8 20.27 6.08 7.45
C GLN A 8 20.04 4.98 6.39
N CYS A 9 21.11 4.52 5.75
CA CYS A 9 21.07 3.34 4.90
C CYS A 9 20.92 2.08 5.79
N LYS A 10 19.81 1.33 5.63
CA LYS A 10 19.54 0.11 6.41
C LYS A 10 20.08 -1.16 5.76
N ILE A 11 21.07 -1.04 4.90
CA ILE A 11 21.55 -2.17 4.11
C ILE A 11 22.68 -2.86 4.85
N THR A 12 22.48 -4.15 5.08
CA THR A 12 23.48 -5.01 5.70
C THR A 12 24.39 -5.53 4.61
N LEU A 13 25.69 -5.34 4.76
CA LEU A 13 26.67 -6.00 3.90
C LEU A 13 26.54 -7.52 4.05
N PRO A 14 26.85 -8.31 3.00
CA PRO A 14 26.76 -9.77 3.04
C PRO A 14 27.70 -10.42 4.07
N MET A 15 28.57 -9.64 4.70
CA MET A 15 29.55 -10.08 5.67
C MET A 15 29.63 -9.09 6.84
N LYS A 16 29.78 -9.59 8.06
CA LYS A 16 30.07 -8.75 9.23
C LYS A 16 31.53 -8.33 9.19
N ILE A 17 31.74 -7.03 9.18
CA ILE A 17 33.07 -6.43 9.06
C ILE A 17 33.18 -5.28 10.05
N SER A 18 34.37 -5.11 10.61
CA SER A 18 34.70 -3.95 11.44
C SER A 18 35.91 -3.21 10.89
N SER A 19 35.98 -1.91 11.15
CA SER A 19 37.07 -1.03 10.71
C SER A 19 37.42 -1.11 9.20
N PRO A 20 36.44 -1.14 8.26
CA PRO A 20 36.76 -1.03 6.85
C PRO A 20 37.21 0.39 6.50
N PHE A 21 37.95 0.52 5.40
CA PHE A 21 38.20 1.81 4.77
C PHE A 21 37.17 2.06 3.66
N ALA A 22 36.61 3.27 3.61
CA ALA A 22 35.61 3.64 2.62
C ALA A 22 36.13 4.72 1.66
N ILE A 23 35.95 4.52 0.36
CA ILE A 23 36.31 5.47 -0.70
C ILE A 23 35.07 5.77 -1.54
N LEU A 24 34.87 7.06 -1.85
CA LEU A 24 33.89 7.50 -2.84
C LEU A 24 34.57 7.67 -4.20
N SER A 25 33.91 7.23 -5.26
CA SER A 25 34.38 7.36 -6.64
C SER A 25 33.23 7.77 -7.57
N ASP A 26 33.56 8.03 -8.84
CA ASP A 26 32.61 8.29 -9.92
C ASP A 26 31.56 9.36 -9.56
N GLY A 27 32.03 10.53 -9.13
CA GLY A 27 31.14 11.63 -8.75
C GLY A 27 30.33 11.37 -7.48
N ASN A 28 30.81 10.49 -6.59
CA ASN A 28 30.12 10.02 -5.38
C ASN A 28 28.93 9.09 -5.66
N THR A 29 28.85 8.49 -6.84
CA THR A 29 27.83 7.48 -7.17
C THR A 29 28.23 6.09 -6.68
N ASN A 30 29.52 5.84 -6.49
CA ASN A 30 30.04 4.54 -6.07
C ASN A 30 30.73 4.66 -4.70
N VAL A 31 30.45 3.69 -3.84
CA VAL A 31 31.10 3.52 -2.53
C VAL A 31 31.90 2.23 -2.56
N HIS A 32 33.19 2.31 -2.23
CA HIS A 32 34.07 1.17 -2.10
C HIS A 32 34.43 0.97 -0.63
N ALA A 33 34.12 -0.20 -0.07
CA ALA A 33 34.59 -0.65 1.23
C ALA A 33 35.75 -1.64 1.04
N ILE A 34 36.91 -1.34 1.61
CA ILE A 34 38.15 -2.12 1.45
C ILE A 34 38.66 -2.54 2.82
N GLY A 35 39.04 -3.81 2.93
CA GLY A 35 39.67 -4.35 4.12
C GLY A 35 38.71 -4.48 5.31
N GLY A 36 39.29 -4.50 6.51
CA GLY A 36 38.59 -4.62 7.79
C GLY A 36 38.92 -5.91 8.52
N PHE A 37 38.25 -6.12 9.65
CA PHE A 37 38.40 -7.31 10.49
C PHE A 37 37.13 -8.15 10.50
N ASP A 38 37.29 -9.47 10.57
CA ASP A 38 36.20 -10.42 10.81
C ASP A 38 35.83 -10.48 12.31
N ALA A 39 34.88 -11.35 12.64
CA ALA A 39 34.44 -11.56 14.01
C ALA A 39 35.52 -12.11 14.96
N ASN A 40 36.57 -12.73 14.40
CA ASN A 40 37.72 -13.26 15.12
C ASN A 40 38.92 -12.29 15.08
N TYR A 41 38.70 -11.04 14.67
CA TYR A 41 39.75 -10.02 14.47
C TYR A 41 40.79 -10.40 13.40
N GLY A 42 40.49 -11.39 12.55
CA GLY A 42 41.28 -11.73 11.38
C GLY A 42 41.20 -10.62 10.34
N THR A 43 42.34 -10.29 9.73
CA THR A 43 42.38 -9.31 8.64
C THR A 43 41.67 -9.87 7.41
N GLN A 44 40.65 -9.17 6.94
CA GLN A 44 39.91 -9.54 5.75
C GLN A 44 40.44 -8.77 4.54
N LYS A 45 40.92 -9.49 3.53
CA LYS A 45 41.24 -8.90 2.21
C LYS A 45 39.98 -8.88 1.35
N MET A 46 39.08 -7.95 1.65
CA MET A 46 37.85 -7.76 0.88
C MET A 46 37.85 -6.43 0.14
N HIS A 47 37.16 -6.40 -0.99
CA HIS A 47 36.78 -5.18 -1.69
C HIS A 47 35.32 -5.33 -2.10
N VAL A 48 34.45 -4.51 -1.51
CA VAL A 48 33.04 -4.45 -1.87
C VAL A 48 32.79 -3.08 -2.47
N SER A 49 32.20 -3.05 -3.66
CA SER A 49 31.76 -1.82 -4.32
C SER A 49 30.25 -1.86 -4.44
N VAL A 50 29.61 -0.71 -4.21
CA VAL A 50 28.18 -0.54 -4.39
C VAL A 50 27.90 0.80 -5.05
N ASN A 51 27.06 0.76 -6.09
CA ASN A 51 26.50 1.95 -6.69
C ASN A 51 25.30 2.41 -5.85
N VAL A 52 25.31 3.68 -5.43
CA VAL A 52 24.31 4.26 -4.54
C VAL A 52 22.94 4.34 -5.22
N GLU A 53 22.87 4.64 -6.51
CA GLU A 53 21.60 4.74 -7.25
C GLU A 53 20.94 3.38 -7.36
N GLU A 54 21.68 2.36 -7.80
CA GLU A 54 21.18 0.97 -7.83
C GLU A 54 20.75 0.49 -6.44
N LEU A 55 21.47 0.93 -5.40
CA LEU A 55 21.19 0.55 -4.03
C LEU A 55 19.82 1.09 -3.57
N PHE A 56 19.52 2.35 -3.93
CA PHE A 56 18.21 2.94 -3.67
C PHE A 56 17.10 2.23 -4.46
N GLU A 57 17.30 1.94 -5.75
CA GLU A 57 16.32 1.20 -6.56
C GLU A 57 16.00 -0.17 -5.95
N LYS A 58 17.03 -0.94 -5.58
CA LYS A 58 16.87 -2.24 -4.91
C LYS A 58 16.14 -2.11 -3.57
N SER A 59 16.39 -1.03 -2.82
CA SER A 59 15.71 -0.78 -1.54
C SER A 59 14.21 -0.48 -1.71
N GLU A 60 13.81 0.20 -2.79
CA GLU A 60 12.40 0.43 -3.12
C GLU A 60 11.72 -0.88 -3.58
N LEU A 61 12.42 -1.71 -4.36
CA LEU A 61 11.93 -3.03 -4.74
C LEU A 61 11.65 -3.93 -3.52
N LEU A 62 12.49 -3.87 -2.48
CA LEU A 62 12.28 -4.64 -1.25
C LEU A 62 11.03 -4.20 -0.47
N LYS A 63 10.55 -2.96 -0.65
CA LYS A 63 9.31 -2.46 0.00
C LYS A 63 8.04 -2.87 -0.75
N LEU A 64 8.14 -3.26 -2.02
CA LEU A 64 6.97 -3.62 -2.84
C LEU A 64 6.11 -4.73 -2.23
N PRO A 65 6.64 -5.86 -1.74
CA PRO A 65 5.80 -6.94 -1.20
C PRO A 65 4.95 -6.49 -0.01
N GLU A 66 5.52 -5.67 0.88
CA GLU A 66 4.81 -5.13 2.04
C GLU A 66 3.74 -4.12 1.61
N MET A 67 4.05 -3.27 0.63
CA MET A 67 3.06 -2.39 0.00
C MET A 67 1.90 -3.18 -0.62
N TYR A 68 2.20 -4.22 -1.40
CA TYR A 68 1.19 -5.08 -2.01
C TYR A 68 0.30 -5.76 -0.97
N ARG A 69 0.89 -6.25 0.13
CA ARG A 69 0.12 -6.82 1.25
C ARG A 69 -0.87 -5.82 1.82
N ARG A 70 -0.42 -4.60 2.12
CA ARG A 70 -1.28 -3.51 2.62
C ARG A 70 -2.38 -3.14 1.63
N ILE A 71 -2.10 -3.12 0.33
CA ILE A 71 -3.10 -2.87 -0.71
C ILE A 71 -4.19 -3.96 -0.70
N ILE A 72 -3.82 -5.23 -0.55
CA ILE A 72 -4.78 -6.34 -0.48
C ILE A 72 -5.65 -6.23 0.78
N GLU A 73 -5.03 -5.96 1.94
CA GLU A 73 -5.75 -5.75 3.21
C GLU A 73 -6.77 -4.61 3.09
N LEU A 74 -6.35 -3.45 2.57
CA LEU A 74 -7.23 -2.30 2.34
C LEU A 74 -8.37 -2.61 1.36
N LYS A 75 -8.11 -3.36 0.28
CA LYS A 75 -9.17 -3.80 -0.66
C LYS A 75 -10.20 -4.69 0.02
N ASN A 76 -9.77 -5.58 0.91
CA ASN A 76 -10.67 -6.45 1.66
C ASN A 76 -11.52 -5.65 2.64
N GLU A 77 -10.93 -4.70 3.36
CA GLU A 77 -11.67 -3.79 4.26
C GLU A 77 -12.71 -2.95 3.51
N ILE A 78 -12.33 -2.35 2.37
CA ILE A 78 -13.26 -1.58 1.53
C ILE A 78 -14.42 -2.46 1.07
N THR A 79 -14.16 -3.72 0.70
CA THR A 79 -15.19 -4.66 0.27
C THR A 79 -16.13 -5.01 1.42
N LYS A 80 -15.61 -5.25 2.62
CA LYS A 80 -16.40 -5.48 3.82
C LYS A 80 -17.30 -4.29 4.15
N ILE A 81 -16.77 -3.06 4.13
CA ILE A 81 -17.55 -1.83 4.37
C ILE A 81 -18.65 -1.67 3.31
N LYS A 82 -18.37 -2.01 2.04
CA LYS A 82 -19.38 -1.97 0.96
C LYS A 82 -20.51 -2.98 1.15
N LEU A 83 -20.21 -4.17 1.67
CA LEU A 83 -21.20 -5.20 1.99
C LEU A 83 -22.00 -4.85 3.26
N GLU A 84 -21.36 -4.25 4.26
CA GLU A 84 -22.01 -3.80 5.50
C GLU A 84 -22.86 -2.53 5.31
N ARG A 85 -22.66 -1.77 4.21
CA ARG A 85 -23.63 -0.74 3.84
C ARG A 85 -24.96 -1.42 3.52
N PRO A 86 -26.02 -1.21 4.33
CA PRO A 86 -27.32 -1.73 3.98
C PRO A 86 -27.71 -1.05 2.67
N HIS A 87 -27.72 -1.81 1.59
CA HIS A 87 -28.40 -1.37 0.39
C HIS A 87 -29.85 -1.23 0.85
N LYS A 88 -30.27 0.01 1.14
CA LYS A 88 -31.67 0.35 1.42
C LYS A 88 -32.39 0.00 0.12
N ILE A 89 -32.82 -1.25 -0.02
CA ILE A 89 -33.79 -1.64 -1.02
C ILE A 89 -34.99 -0.74 -0.71
N SER A 90 -35.30 0.17 -1.63
CA SER A 90 -36.44 1.06 -1.55
C SER A 90 -37.73 0.25 -1.74
N ILE A 91 -38.00 -0.72 -0.86
CA ILE A 91 -39.22 -1.55 -0.82
C ILE A 91 -40.45 -0.66 -0.55
N LYS A 92 -40.25 0.60 -0.14
CA LYS A 92 -41.35 1.52 0.17
C LYS A 92 -42.06 2.13 -1.05
N LYS A 93 -41.59 1.91 -2.29
CA LYS A 93 -42.26 2.43 -3.49
C LYS A 93 -43.21 1.45 -4.19
N GLU A 94 -43.19 0.17 -3.83
CA GLU A 94 -44.09 -0.81 -4.47
C GLU A 94 -45.44 -0.93 -3.77
N ARG A 95 -45.52 -0.71 -2.44
CA ARG A 95 -46.77 -0.83 -1.68
C ARG A 95 -47.69 0.39 -1.70
N LEU A 96 -47.28 1.51 -2.30
CA LEU A 96 -48.14 2.69 -2.46
C LEU A 96 -48.99 2.63 -3.75
N ASN A 97 -48.64 1.75 -4.71
CA ASN A 97 -49.34 1.65 -5.98
C ASN A 97 -50.48 0.60 -5.98
N GLU A 98 -50.52 -0.32 -5.02
CA GLU A 98 -51.65 -1.26 -4.89
C GLU A 98 -52.84 -0.59 -4.19
N ASP A 99 -52.61 0.17 -3.13
CA ASP A 99 -53.68 0.84 -2.35
C ASP A 99 -54.36 2.01 -3.11
N GLU A 100 -53.68 2.64 -4.09
CA GLU A 100 -54.30 3.66 -4.97
C GLU A 100 -55.18 3.06 -6.07
N LYS A 101 -55.00 1.77 -6.41
CA LYS A 101 -55.77 1.09 -7.45
C LYS A 101 -57.09 0.54 -6.90
N GLU A 102 -57.06 0.01 -5.67
CA GLU A 102 -58.24 -0.56 -5.01
C GLU A 102 -59.27 0.52 -4.58
N ASN A 103 -58.81 1.72 -4.24
CA ASN A 103 -59.71 2.85 -3.90
C ASN A 103 -60.43 3.49 -5.10
N LYS A 104 -60.04 3.19 -6.34
CA LYS A 104 -60.76 3.64 -7.55
C LYS A 104 -61.80 2.65 -8.05
N GLU A 105 -61.69 1.37 -7.70
CA GLU A 105 -62.64 0.34 -8.13
C GLU A 105 -63.87 0.23 -7.22
N ASN A 106 -63.79 0.69 -5.96
CA ASN A 106 -64.91 0.61 -5.00
C ASN A 106 -65.78 1.88 -4.90
N GLY A 107 -65.67 2.80 -5.87
CA GLY A 107 -66.35 4.11 -5.86
C GLY A 107 -67.44 4.30 -6.92
N ILE A 108 -68.07 3.23 -7.41
CA ILE A 108 -69.18 3.33 -8.37
C ILE A 108 -70.37 2.49 -7.87
N GLU A 109 -71.29 3.15 -7.16
CA GLU A 109 -72.71 2.80 -6.91
C GLU A 109 -73.17 3.71 -5.75
N TRP A 110 -74.18 4.58 -5.78
CA TRP A 110 -75.33 4.85 -6.64
C TRP A 110 -75.63 6.36 -6.51
N ASN A 111 -76.08 7.04 -7.57
CA ASN A 111 -77.04 8.15 -7.51
C ASN A 111 -77.29 8.75 -8.91
N GLU A 112 -78.12 8.08 -9.70
CA GLU A 112 -79.04 8.69 -10.66
C GLU A 112 -80.28 7.76 -10.68
N LEU A 113 -81.54 8.14 -10.67
CA LEU A 113 -82.30 9.40 -10.57
C LEU A 113 -83.75 8.95 -10.26
N GLU A 114 -84.55 9.81 -9.62
CA GLU A 114 -86.02 9.74 -9.62
C GLU A 114 -86.60 9.70 -11.05
#